data_AF-A0A7S2J4W9-F1
#
_entry.id   AF-A0A7S2J4W9-F1
#
_cell.length_a   1.000
_cell.length_b   1.000
_cell.length_c   1.000
_cell.angle_alpha   90.00
_cell.angle_beta   90.00
_cell.angle_gamma   90.00
#
_symmetry.space_group_name_H-M   'P 1'
#
loop_
_entity.id
_entity.type
_entity.pdbx_description
1 polymer ?
#
loop_
_entity_poly.entity_id
_entity_poly.type
_entity_poly.pdbx_seq_one_letter_code
_entity_poly.pdbx_strand_id
1 'polypeptide(L)'
;AVDGAMAGITGVAVARVYERYVFLPVQAILGGGKSAHKRLNPKGRWFSRMLFTTKQPAFEPDGFEYGSDGGDASSSLKELSTPVQLASVLLEGSEIKRLACVNLGDTFTPKAMPSPLQSSEFAYVKDNSWSTQTLGVASGAAPGTYLQLLRCGPRATLHFDPSESAAAIVTCGGLCPGLNSVIRELSLMLRVYGVPKVYGIRGGFKGCTKEEDWIDLTEATV
;
A
#
# COMPACT_ATOMS: atom_id res chain seq x y z
N ALA A 1 6.67 -3.12 -0.92
CA ALA A 1 7.77 -2.12 -1.04
C ALA A 1 8.83 -2.63 -1.99
N VAL A 2 9.37 -3.83 -1.75
CA VAL A 2 10.28 -4.55 -2.67
C VAL A 2 9.71 -4.63 -4.08
N ASP A 3 8.43 -5.03 -4.24
CA ASP A 3 7.77 -5.09 -5.55
C ASP A 3 7.82 -3.78 -6.33
N GLY A 4 7.62 -2.66 -5.64
CA GLY A 4 7.67 -1.32 -6.23
C GLY A 4 9.09 -0.95 -6.65
N ALA A 5 10.07 -1.21 -5.77
CA ALA A 5 11.47 -0.96 -6.06
C ALA A 5 11.94 -1.77 -7.28
N MET A 6 11.62 -3.07 -7.35
CA MET A 6 11.96 -3.92 -8.49
C MET A 6 11.25 -3.49 -9.78
N ALA A 7 10.04 -2.93 -9.68
CA ALA A 7 9.33 -2.33 -10.81
C ALA A 7 9.81 -0.92 -11.20
N GLY A 8 10.84 -0.38 -10.54
CA GLY A 8 11.38 0.96 -10.82
C GLY A 8 10.57 2.12 -10.22
N ILE A 9 9.62 1.84 -9.33
CA ILE A 9 8.85 2.85 -8.62
C ILE A 9 9.67 3.31 -7.41
N THR A 10 9.95 4.61 -7.33
CA THR A 10 10.78 5.20 -6.26
C THR A 10 10.13 6.41 -5.61
N GLY A 11 10.68 6.85 -4.48
CA GLY A 11 10.18 8.04 -3.75
C GLY A 11 8.76 7.86 -3.22
N VAL A 12 8.39 6.63 -2.86
CA VAL A 12 7.04 6.25 -2.41
C VAL A 12 7.07 5.60 -1.03
N ALA A 13 5.99 5.79 -0.28
CA ALA A 13 5.65 4.96 0.87
C ALA A 13 4.53 3.98 0.49
N VAL A 14 4.44 2.85 1.20
CA VAL A 14 3.32 1.92 1.06
C VAL A 14 2.25 2.28 2.08
N ALA A 15 1.02 2.46 1.63
CA ALA A 15 -0.15 2.74 2.48
C ALA A 15 -1.32 1.84 2.10
N ARG A 16 -2.35 1.79 2.96
CA ARG A 16 -3.60 1.07 2.68
C ARG A 16 -4.73 2.06 2.45
N VAL A 17 -5.36 1.99 1.28
CA VAL A 17 -6.54 2.79 0.91
C VAL A 17 -7.61 1.83 0.46
N TYR A 18 -8.75 1.84 1.16
CA TYR A 18 -9.89 0.95 0.89
C TYR A 18 -9.46 -0.53 0.73
N GLU A 19 -8.76 -1.03 1.76
CA GLU A 19 -8.24 -2.41 1.83
C GLU A 19 -7.24 -2.82 0.74
N ARG A 20 -6.88 -1.91 -0.16
CA ARG A 20 -5.85 -2.13 -1.17
C ARG A 20 -4.57 -1.42 -0.74
N TYR A 21 -3.45 -2.13 -0.87
CA TYR A 21 -2.13 -1.51 -0.74
C TYR A 21 -1.87 -0.63 -1.96
N VAL A 22 -1.42 0.60 -1.72
CA VAL A 22 -1.14 1.62 -2.74
C VAL A 22 0.20 2.31 -2.46
N PHE A 23 0.85 2.76 -3.53
CA PHE A 23 2.03 3.61 -3.45
C PHE A 23 1.58 5.06 -3.23
N LEU A 24 2.08 5.67 -2.16
CA LEU A 24 1.82 7.05 -1.80
C LEU A 24 3.12 7.85 -1.99
N PRO A 25 3.18 8.82 -2.92
CA PRO A 25 4.38 9.63 -3.12
C PRO A 25 4.82 10.32 -1.84
N VAL A 26 6.11 10.23 -1.51
CA VAL A 26 6.68 10.82 -0.28
C VAL A 26 6.45 12.33 -0.26
N GLN A 27 6.47 12.99 -1.42
CA GLN A 27 6.15 14.42 -1.56
C GLN A 27 4.72 14.75 -1.10
N ALA A 28 3.74 13.85 -1.32
CA ALA A 28 2.38 14.05 -0.83
C ALA A 28 2.28 13.91 0.70
N ILE A 29 3.20 13.14 1.32
CA ILE A 29 3.30 12.98 2.78
C ILE A 29 4.00 14.18 3.41
N LEU A 30 5.10 14.64 2.80
CA LEU A 30 5.95 15.71 3.32
C LEU A 30 5.44 17.12 2.99
N GLY A 31 4.80 17.29 1.82
CA GLY A 31 4.28 18.57 1.32
C GLY A 31 3.00 19.03 2.03
N GLY A 32 2.38 18.16 2.82
CA GLY A 32 1.31 18.54 3.75
C GLY A 32 1.90 19.30 4.93
N GLY A 33 1.98 20.63 4.80
CA GLY A 33 2.46 21.52 5.85
C GLY A 33 1.95 21.14 7.25
N LYS A 34 2.88 21.21 8.22
CA LYS A 34 2.72 21.09 9.68
C LYS A 34 1.23 21.12 10.14
N SER A 35 0.68 19.94 10.48
CA SER A 35 -0.50 19.79 11.37
C SER A 35 -1.94 19.96 10.84
N ALA A 36 -2.26 19.78 9.56
CA ALA A 36 -3.65 19.99 9.12
C ALA A 36 -4.70 18.92 9.51
N HIS A 37 -4.34 17.66 9.86
CA HIS A 37 -5.36 16.64 10.26
C HIS A 37 -5.00 15.70 11.43
N LYS A 38 -3.93 15.97 12.19
CA LYS A 38 -3.75 15.32 13.50
C LYS A 38 -4.47 16.10 14.59
N ARG A 39 -5.79 15.99 14.64
CA ARG A 39 -6.55 16.15 15.89
C ARG A 39 -7.68 15.13 15.94
N LEU A 40 -7.45 14.07 16.72
CA LEU A 40 -8.57 13.35 17.33
C LEU A 40 -9.37 14.38 18.14
N ASN A 41 -10.69 14.40 17.97
CA ASN A 41 -11.56 15.20 18.83
C ASN A 41 -12.12 14.30 19.95
N PRO A 42 -11.48 14.23 21.13
CA PRO A 42 -11.89 13.38 22.24
C PRO A 42 -13.19 13.84 22.92
N LYS A 43 -13.73 15.00 22.56
CA LYS A 43 -15.03 15.51 23.03
C LYS A 43 -16.15 15.29 21.99
N GLY A 44 -15.86 14.60 20.88
CA GLY A 44 -16.81 14.29 19.82
C GLY A 44 -17.44 12.90 19.96
N ARG A 45 -18.66 12.75 19.46
CA ARG A 45 -19.47 11.52 19.49
C ARG A 45 -18.75 10.23 19.06
N TRP A 46 -17.71 10.31 18.25
CA TRP A 46 -16.95 9.16 17.74
C TRP A 46 -15.97 8.57 18.75
N PHE A 47 -15.37 9.40 19.61
CA PHE A 47 -14.54 8.92 20.72
C PHE A 47 -15.41 8.35 21.85
N SER A 48 -16.61 8.91 22.06
CA SER A 48 -17.60 8.36 23.00
C SER A 48 -18.30 7.08 22.52
N ARG A 49 -18.46 6.86 21.20
CA ARG A 49 -19.09 5.64 20.65
C ARG A 49 -18.11 4.47 20.53
N MET A 50 -16.83 4.75 20.28
CA MET A 50 -15.74 3.77 20.43
C MET A 50 -15.71 3.19 21.86
N LEU A 51 -15.83 4.05 22.88
CA LEU A 51 -15.95 3.68 24.30
C LEU A 51 -17.22 2.86 24.65
N PHE A 52 -18.29 2.94 23.85
CA PHE A 52 -19.52 2.15 24.01
C PHE A 52 -19.46 0.79 23.27
N THR A 53 -18.85 0.75 22.09
CA THR A 53 -18.90 -0.45 21.23
C THR A 53 -17.83 -1.48 21.49
N THR A 54 -16.68 -1.19 22.12
CA THR A 54 -15.67 -2.24 22.37
C THR A 54 -15.96 -3.12 23.60
N LYS A 55 -17.19 -3.08 24.12
CA LYS A 55 -17.87 -4.31 24.59
C LYS A 55 -18.99 -4.66 23.63
N GLN A 56 -18.58 -5.10 22.43
CA GLN A 56 -19.46 -5.33 21.29
C GLN A 56 -20.62 -6.28 21.65
N PRO A 57 -21.89 -5.95 21.33
CA PRO A 57 -22.97 -6.93 21.31
C PRO A 57 -22.85 -7.85 20.07
N ALA A 58 -23.33 -9.08 20.21
CA ALA A 58 -23.36 -10.10 19.16
C ALA A 58 -24.32 -9.71 18.00
N PHE A 59 -23.95 -10.07 16.77
CA PHE A 59 -24.73 -9.81 15.55
C PHE A 59 -25.17 -11.11 14.83
N GLU A 60 -25.69 -12.09 15.58
CA GLU A 60 -26.50 -13.17 14.99
C GLU A 60 -27.97 -12.92 15.33
N PRO A 61 -28.93 -13.06 14.38
CA PRO A 61 -30.32 -13.28 14.72
C PRO A 61 -30.48 -14.66 15.36
N ASP A 62 -31.28 -14.77 16.43
CA ASP A 62 -31.58 -16.06 17.06
C ASP A 62 -32.11 -17.08 16.03
N GLY A 63 -31.33 -18.14 15.79
CA GLY A 63 -31.72 -19.27 14.94
C GLY A 63 -31.28 -19.23 13.47
N PHE A 64 -30.33 -18.38 13.07
CA PHE A 64 -29.85 -18.34 11.68
C PHE A 64 -28.58 -19.18 11.48
N GLU A 65 -28.68 -20.33 10.82
CA GLU A 65 -27.51 -21.11 10.38
C GLU A 65 -27.01 -20.62 9.01
N TYR A 66 -25.73 -20.25 8.93
CA TYR A 66 -25.09 -19.96 7.66
C TYR A 66 -24.92 -21.25 6.83
N GLY A 67 -25.48 -21.27 5.63
CA GLY A 67 -25.26 -22.35 4.66
C GLY A 67 -23.81 -22.38 4.19
N SER A 68 -23.28 -23.58 3.91
CA SER A 68 -21.91 -23.78 3.46
C SER A 68 -21.64 -23.08 2.12
N ASP A 69 -20.59 -22.25 2.09
CA ASP A 69 -20.09 -21.56 0.89
C ASP A 69 -19.68 -22.55 -0.20
N GLY A 70 -20.58 -22.72 -1.17
CA GLY A 70 -20.38 -23.56 -2.35
C GLY A 70 -21.29 -23.10 -3.49
N GLY A 71 -21.11 -21.87 -3.99
CA GLY A 71 -21.80 -21.38 -5.18
C GLY A 71 -21.46 -19.94 -5.56
N ASP A 72 -21.31 -19.67 -6.85
CA ASP A 72 -20.93 -18.39 -7.45
C ASP A 72 -21.82 -17.21 -6.98
N ALA A 73 -21.35 -16.46 -5.98
CA ALA A 73 -22.04 -15.32 -5.36
C ALA A 73 -22.20 -14.06 -6.25
N SER A 74 -21.78 -14.12 -7.52
CA SER A 74 -21.74 -12.92 -8.39
C SER A 74 -23.04 -12.61 -9.13
N SER A 75 -23.98 -13.56 -9.23
CA SER A 75 -25.27 -13.37 -9.91
C SER A 75 -26.34 -12.76 -9.00
N SER A 76 -26.45 -13.25 -7.76
CA SER A 76 -27.46 -12.84 -6.78
C SER A 76 -27.32 -11.39 -6.31
N LEU A 77 -26.08 -10.89 -6.16
CA LEU A 77 -25.83 -9.48 -5.80
C LEU A 77 -26.22 -8.50 -6.92
N LYS A 78 -26.15 -8.92 -8.19
CA LYS A 78 -26.55 -8.08 -9.32
C LYS A 78 -28.06 -7.92 -9.37
N GLU A 79 -28.80 -8.99 -9.09
CA GLU A 79 -30.27 -8.99 -9.03
C GLU A 79 -30.81 -8.14 -7.88
N LEU A 80 -30.06 -8.03 -6.78
CA LEU A 80 -30.38 -7.17 -5.64
C LEU A 80 -29.85 -5.72 -5.77
N SER A 81 -29.19 -5.38 -6.88
CA SER A 81 -28.57 -4.07 -7.08
C SER A 81 -29.27 -3.27 -8.20
N THR A 82 -29.49 -1.98 -7.96
CA THR A 82 -29.92 -1.05 -9.01
C THR A 82 -28.70 -0.36 -9.63
N PRO A 83 -28.54 -0.37 -10.97
CA PRO A 83 -27.44 0.35 -11.61
C PRO A 83 -27.63 1.86 -11.41
N VAL A 84 -26.61 2.49 -10.83
CA VAL A 84 -26.55 3.94 -10.60
C VAL A 84 -25.53 4.54 -11.55
N GLN A 85 -25.86 5.66 -12.20
CA GLN A 85 -24.95 6.31 -13.14
C GLN A 85 -23.76 6.94 -12.40
N LEU A 86 -22.59 6.95 -13.03
CA LEU A 86 -21.40 7.57 -12.43
C LEU A 86 -21.62 9.06 -12.13
N ALA A 87 -22.42 9.77 -12.94
CA ALA A 87 -22.81 11.16 -12.72
C ALA A 87 -23.66 11.38 -11.46
N SER A 88 -24.38 10.36 -10.98
CA SER A 88 -25.05 10.43 -9.66
C SER A 88 -24.13 10.10 -8.48
N VAL A 89 -22.94 9.57 -8.75
CA VAL A 89 -21.89 9.28 -7.75
C VAL A 89 -20.85 10.41 -7.68
N LEU A 90 -20.55 11.04 -8.82
CA LEU A 90 -19.67 12.19 -8.94
C LEU A 90 -20.50 13.41 -9.31
N LEU A 91 -20.64 14.36 -8.39
CA LEU A 91 -21.34 15.61 -8.66
C LEU A 91 -20.72 16.32 -9.87
N GLU A 92 -21.54 16.97 -10.69
CA GLU A 92 -21.08 17.74 -11.83
C GLU A 92 -20.05 18.79 -11.39
N GLY A 93 -18.88 18.80 -12.03
CA GLY A 93 -17.72 19.61 -11.62
C GLY A 93 -16.76 18.93 -10.64
N SER A 94 -17.00 17.68 -10.22
CA SER A 94 -16.03 16.92 -9.41
C SER A 94 -14.83 16.48 -10.26
N GLU A 95 -13.64 16.54 -9.66
CA GLU A 95 -12.39 16.19 -10.35
C GLU A 95 -11.75 14.93 -9.74
N ILE A 96 -11.23 14.05 -10.60
CA ILE A 96 -10.39 12.91 -10.18
C ILE A 96 -8.95 13.22 -10.56
N LYS A 97 -8.06 13.27 -9.56
CA LYS A 97 -6.62 13.52 -9.75
C LYS A 97 -5.82 12.27 -9.42
N ARG A 98 -4.91 11.88 -10.30
CA ARG A 98 -3.96 10.79 -10.05
C ARG A 98 -2.72 11.33 -9.37
N LEU A 99 -2.36 10.71 -8.26
CA LEU A 99 -1.07 10.93 -7.62
C LEU A 99 -0.02 10.11 -8.37
N ALA A 100 0.68 10.76 -9.29
CA ALA A 100 1.77 10.13 -10.03
C ALA A 100 2.91 9.73 -9.08
N CYS A 101 3.41 8.50 -9.25
CA CYS A 101 4.61 8.04 -8.59
C CYS A 101 5.81 8.32 -9.50
N VAL A 102 6.99 8.55 -8.90
CA VAL A 102 8.22 8.68 -9.67
C VAL A 102 8.60 7.30 -10.22
N ASN A 103 8.80 7.20 -11.53
CA ASN A 103 9.27 6.00 -12.18
C ASN A 103 10.70 6.22 -12.69
N LEU A 104 11.61 5.33 -12.33
CA LEU A 104 12.99 5.39 -12.77
C LEU A 104 13.13 5.16 -14.29
N GLY A 105 12.16 4.51 -14.93
CA GLY A 105 12.08 4.33 -16.38
C GLY A 105 12.08 5.63 -17.18
N ASP A 106 11.68 6.76 -16.57
CA ASP A 106 11.68 8.08 -17.23
C ASP A 106 13.10 8.63 -17.41
N THR A 107 14.04 8.21 -16.54
CA THR A 107 15.42 8.71 -16.51
C THR A 107 16.43 7.64 -16.91
N PHE A 108 16.16 6.38 -16.56
CA PHE A 108 17.06 5.24 -16.73
C PHE A 108 16.39 4.19 -17.61
N THR A 109 17.15 3.63 -18.55
CA THR A 109 16.62 2.58 -19.43
C THR A 109 16.31 1.32 -18.61
N PRO A 110 15.07 0.79 -18.66
CA PRO A 110 14.72 -0.41 -17.93
C PRO A 110 15.38 -1.64 -18.55
N LYS A 111 15.77 -2.62 -17.71
CA LYS A 111 16.21 -3.93 -18.21
C LYS A 111 15.07 -4.82 -18.69
N ALA A 112 13.84 -4.54 -18.25
CA ALA A 112 12.62 -5.25 -18.64
C ALA A 112 12.68 -6.77 -18.40
N MET A 113 13.19 -7.18 -17.24
CA MET A 113 13.32 -8.59 -16.87
C MET A 113 11.98 -9.19 -16.45
N PRO A 114 11.67 -10.47 -16.77
CA PRO A 114 10.51 -11.14 -16.23
C PRO A 114 10.65 -11.33 -14.71
N SER A 115 9.54 -11.19 -14.00
CA SER A 115 9.50 -11.38 -12.54
C SER A 115 9.74 -12.85 -12.16
N PRO A 116 10.63 -13.14 -11.20
CA PRO A 116 10.91 -14.50 -10.75
C PRO A 116 9.81 -15.09 -9.86
N LEU A 117 8.87 -14.26 -9.39
CA LEU A 117 7.76 -14.71 -8.55
C LEU A 117 6.82 -15.57 -9.38
N GLN A 118 6.67 -16.85 -9.04
CA GLN A 118 5.82 -17.77 -9.79
C GLN A 118 4.33 -17.39 -9.69
N SER A 119 3.64 -17.42 -10.82
CA SER A 119 2.25 -16.93 -10.96
C SER A 119 1.20 -17.68 -10.13
N SER A 120 1.51 -18.86 -9.59
CA SER A 120 0.55 -19.67 -8.82
C SER A 120 0.34 -19.17 -7.38
N GLU A 121 1.35 -18.52 -6.78
CA GLU A 121 1.26 -17.97 -5.41
C GLU A 121 1.01 -16.46 -5.40
N PHE A 122 1.37 -15.74 -6.46
CA PHE A 122 1.29 -14.29 -6.53
C PHE A 122 0.50 -13.80 -7.74
N ALA A 123 -0.61 -13.10 -7.48
CA ALA A 123 -1.35 -12.42 -8.54
C ALA A 123 -0.64 -11.11 -8.93
N TYR A 124 -0.09 -11.05 -10.14
CA TYR A 124 0.51 -9.81 -10.66
C TYR A 124 -0.53 -8.70 -10.76
N VAL A 125 -0.13 -7.52 -10.31
CA VAL A 125 -0.95 -6.32 -10.42
C VAL A 125 -0.53 -5.57 -11.67
N LYS A 126 -1.48 -5.22 -12.55
CA LYS A 126 -1.23 -4.47 -13.78
C LYS A 126 -0.59 -3.10 -13.50
N ASP A 127 0.25 -2.64 -14.40
CA ASP A 127 1.00 -1.38 -14.24
C ASP A 127 0.11 -0.15 -14.08
N ASN A 128 -1.05 -0.12 -14.76
CA ASN A 128 -2.04 0.94 -14.66
C ASN A 128 -3.23 0.56 -13.76
N SER A 129 -2.98 -0.18 -12.68
CA SER A 129 -4.01 -0.52 -11.69
C SER A 129 -4.09 0.55 -10.60
N TRP A 130 -5.20 1.28 -10.55
CA TRP A 130 -5.40 2.41 -9.64
C TRP A 130 -6.50 2.10 -8.62
N SER A 131 -6.33 2.57 -7.39
CA SER A 131 -7.36 2.60 -6.36
C SER A 131 -7.76 4.04 -6.07
N THR A 132 -9.06 4.31 -6.05
CA THR A 132 -9.62 5.61 -5.68
C THR A 132 -9.95 5.64 -4.19
N GLN A 133 -9.87 6.80 -3.55
CA GLN A 133 -10.48 7.00 -2.22
C GLN A 133 -11.98 6.66 -2.25
N THR A 134 -12.54 6.35 -1.08
CA THR A 134 -13.99 6.12 -0.95
C THR A 134 -14.77 7.32 -1.47
N LEU A 135 -15.64 7.07 -2.44
CA LEU A 135 -16.58 8.07 -2.94
C LEU A 135 -17.76 8.13 -1.97
N GLY A 136 -18.03 9.32 -1.45
CA GLY A 136 -19.19 9.59 -0.60
C GLY A 136 -19.92 10.80 -1.12
N VAL A 137 -21.24 10.70 -1.24
CA VAL A 137 -22.13 11.80 -1.63
C VAL A 137 -23.07 12.06 -0.45
N ALA A 138 -23.21 13.33 -0.07
CA ALA A 138 -24.21 13.79 0.89
C ALA A 138 -25.15 14.78 0.20
N SER A 139 -26.42 14.81 0.63
CA SER A 139 -27.38 15.80 0.11
C SER A 139 -26.85 17.23 0.35
N GLY A 140 -26.80 18.05 -0.69
CA GLY A 140 -26.25 19.41 -0.64
C GLY A 140 -24.72 19.50 -0.58
N ALA A 141 -23.98 18.41 -0.82
CA ALA A 141 -22.53 18.45 -0.91
C ALA A 141 -22.08 19.25 -2.15
N ALA A 142 -21.00 20.01 -2.00
CA ALA A 142 -20.33 20.66 -3.13
C ALA A 142 -19.46 19.64 -3.90
N PRO A 143 -19.18 19.88 -5.19
CA PRO A 143 -18.25 19.06 -5.96
C PRO A 143 -16.87 18.97 -5.28
N GLY A 144 -16.33 17.75 -5.25
CA GLY A 144 -15.10 17.43 -4.54
C GLY A 144 -13.93 17.09 -5.48
N THR A 145 -12.73 17.08 -4.91
CA THR A 145 -11.55 16.49 -5.56
C THR A 145 -11.24 15.12 -4.96
N TYR A 146 -11.21 14.09 -5.79
CA TYR A 146 -10.89 12.72 -5.39
C TYR A 146 -9.49 12.33 -5.88
N LEU A 147 -8.77 11.55 -5.08
CA LEU A 147 -7.43 11.08 -5.45
C LEU A 147 -7.45 9.60 -5.84
N GLN A 148 -6.73 9.30 -6.90
CA GLN A 148 -6.36 7.95 -7.32
C GLN A 148 -4.89 7.68 -7.01
N LEU A 149 -4.63 6.52 -6.43
CA LEU A 149 -3.30 6.05 -6.07
C LEU A 149 -2.97 4.75 -6.78
N LEU A 150 -1.72 4.60 -7.18
CA LEU A 150 -1.25 3.43 -7.89
C LEU A 150 -1.22 2.22 -6.94
N ARG A 151 -1.76 1.08 -7.36
CA ARG A 151 -1.79 -0.13 -6.53
C ARG A 151 -0.41 -0.76 -6.36
N CYS A 152 -0.11 -1.17 -5.14
CA CYS A 152 1.04 -2.02 -4.83
C CYS A 152 0.80 -3.46 -5.28
N GLY A 153 1.90 -4.18 -5.45
CA GLY A 153 1.94 -5.60 -5.75
C GLY A 153 3.01 -5.92 -6.78
N PRO A 154 3.30 -7.22 -6.97
CA PRO A 154 4.30 -7.67 -7.92
C PRO A 154 3.88 -7.33 -9.36
N ARG A 155 4.85 -6.92 -10.16
CA ARG A 155 4.70 -6.71 -11.61
C ARG A 155 5.23 -7.92 -12.37
N ALA A 156 4.71 -8.15 -13.56
CA ALA A 156 5.19 -9.20 -14.45
C ALA A 156 6.57 -8.87 -15.03
N THR A 157 6.84 -7.57 -15.23
CA THR A 157 8.10 -7.05 -15.77
C THR A 157 8.77 -6.15 -14.74
N LEU A 158 10.07 -6.35 -14.54
CA LEU A 158 10.92 -5.62 -13.59
C LEU A 158 11.80 -4.60 -14.32
N HIS A 159 12.07 -3.50 -13.63
CA HIS A 159 12.98 -2.46 -14.09
C HIS A 159 14.44 -2.89 -13.90
N PHE A 160 14.74 -3.53 -12.76
CA PHE A 160 16.06 -4.04 -12.41
C PHE A 160 16.17 -5.54 -12.67
N ASP A 161 17.40 -5.98 -12.94
CA ASP A 161 17.76 -7.40 -12.87
C ASP A 161 18.15 -7.71 -11.42
N PRO A 162 17.38 -8.56 -10.72
CA PRO A 162 17.68 -8.88 -9.32
C PRO A 162 19.08 -9.48 -9.12
N SER A 163 19.57 -10.28 -10.06
CA SER A 163 20.85 -10.99 -9.95
C SER A 163 22.07 -10.07 -9.94
N GLU A 164 21.93 -8.88 -10.53
CA GLU A 164 22.96 -7.83 -10.55
C GLU A 164 22.68 -6.71 -9.54
N SER A 165 21.59 -6.82 -8.78
CA SER A 165 21.17 -5.79 -7.84
C SER A 165 21.80 -5.98 -6.46
N ALA A 166 21.99 -4.87 -5.75
CA ALA A 166 22.24 -4.87 -4.32
C ALA A 166 21.21 -3.97 -3.64
N ALA A 167 20.75 -4.37 -2.46
CA ALA A 167 19.76 -3.61 -1.69
C ALA A 167 20.35 -3.19 -0.34
N ALA A 168 19.96 -2.01 0.13
CA ALA A 168 20.29 -1.54 1.47
C ALA A 168 19.02 -1.14 2.22
N ILE A 169 18.86 -1.64 3.44
CA ILE A 169 17.77 -1.35 4.35
C ILE A 169 18.32 -0.46 5.45
N VAL A 170 17.76 0.73 5.58
CA VAL A 170 18.09 1.68 6.64
C VAL A 170 16.84 2.01 7.43
N THR A 171 16.96 2.01 8.76
CA THR A 171 15.89 2.43 9.65
C THR A 171 16.25 3.76 10.29
N CYS A 172 15.36 4.75 10.15
CA CYS A 172 15.57 6.09 10.66
C CYS A 172 14.44 6.50 11.61
N GLY A 173 14.76 7.28 12.65
CA GLY A 173 13.80 7.77 13.63
C GLY A 173 13.81 7.00 14.95
N GLY A 174 12.72 7.14 15.71
CA GLY A 174 12.55 6.45 16.99
C GLY A 174 12.28 4.94 16.81
N LEU A 175 12.68 4.15 17.79
CA LEU A 175 12.39 2.71 17.80
C LEU A 175 10.88 2.47 17.94
N CYS A 176 10.39 1.51 17.16
CA CYS A 176 8.99 1.10 17.16
C CYS A 176 8.92 -0.43 17.21
N PRO A 177 8.03 -1.03 18.04
CA PRO A 177 7.83 -2.47 18.02
C PRO A 177 7.43 -2.94 16.61
N GLY A 178 8.03 -4.04 16.15
CA GLY A 178 7.80 -4.61 14.81
C GLY A 178 8.80 -4.19 13.73
N LEU A 179 9.71 -3.25 14.02
CA LEU A 179 10.72 -2.81 13.04
C LEU A 179 11.62 -3.96 12.58
N ASN A 180 12.04 -4.84 13.50
CA ASN A 180 12.85 -6.01 13.16
C ASN A 180 12.10 -7.00 12.26
N SER A 181 10.81 -7.21 12.51
CA SER A 181 9.96 -8.02 11.63
C SER A 181 9.89 -7.41 10.23
N VAL A 182 9.79 -6.09 10.11
CA VAL A 182 9.82 -5.41 8.80
C VAL A 182 11.16 -5.60 8.10
N ILE A 183 12.30 -5.45 8.81
CA ILE A 183 13.63 -5.68 8.24
C ILE A 183 13.76 -7.11 7.72
N ARG A 184 13.33 -8.09 8.52
CA ARG A 184 13.36 -9.51 8.17
C ARG A 184 12.55 -9.80 6.91
N GLU A 185 11.28 -9.40 6.86
CA GLU A 185 10.42 -9.68 5.72
C GLU A 185 10.89 -8.96 4.44
N LEU A 186 11.43 -7.74 4.56
CA LEU A 186 12.04 -7.05 3.42
C LEU A 186 13.28 -7.79 2.90
N SER A 187 14.16 -8.23 3.81
CA SER A 187 15.36 -8.99 3.45
C SER A 187 15.00 -10.31 2.75
N LEU A 188 14.07 -11.08 3.32
CA LEU A 188 13.62 -12.34 2.73
C LEU A 188 12.97 -12.12 1.37
N MET A 189 12.10 -11.12 1.22
CA MET A 189 11.46 -10.84 -0.07
C MET A 189 12.49 -10.44 -1.15
N LEU A 190 13.52 -9.67 -0.80
CA LEU A 190 14.62 -9.35 -1.72
C LEU A 190 15.38 -10.61 -2.16
N ARG A 191 15.60 -11.56 -1.25
CA ARG A 191 16.22 -12.86 -1.58
C ARG A 191 15.32 -13.71 -2.47
N VAL A 192 14.00 -13.73 -2.24
CA VAL A 192 13.00 -14.39 -3.11
C VAL A 192 13.03 -13.81 -4.53
N TYR A 193 13.21 -12.50 -4.65
CA TYR A 193 13.44 -11.86 -5.96
C TYR A 193 14.79 -12.22 -6.59
N GLY A 194 15.72 -12.84 -5.87
CA GLY A 194 17.05 -13.23 -6.38
C GLY A 194 18.14 -12.18 -6.16
N VAL A 195 17.95 -11.23 -5.24
CA VAL A 195 18.97 -10.22 -4.92
C VAL A 195 20.13 -10.86 -4.13
N PRO A 196 21.37 -10.87 -4.64
CA PRO A 196 22.49 -11.56 -4.02
C PRO A 196 23.06 -10.85 -2.79
N LYS A 197 22.86 -9.53 -2.65
CA LYS A 197 23.44 -8.72 -1.57
C LYS A 197 22.39 -7.82 -0.94
N VAL A 198 22.11 -8.02 0.34
CA VAL A 198 21.15 -7.22 1.11
C VAL A 198 21.85 -6.70 2.35
N TYR A 199 22.02 -5.39 2.45
CA TYR A 199 22.71 -4.74 3.55
C TYR A 199 21.73 -4.12 4.54
N GLY A 200 22.03 -4.18 5.83
CA GLY A 200 21.39 -3.44 6.90
C GLY A 200 22.32 -2.34 7.40
N ILE A 201 21.87 -1.09 7.38
CA ILE A 201 22.68 0.06 7.76
C ILE A 201 22.37 0.47 9.21
N ARG A 202 23.39 0.49 10.07
CA ARG A 202 23.28 0.91 11.46
C ARG A 202 23.31 2.43 11.62
N GLY A 203 22.71 2.95 12.69
CA GLY A 203 22.79 4.39 13.00
C GLY A 203 21.96 5.30 12.07
N GLY A 204 20.97 4.75 11.37
CA GLY A 204 20.12 5.50 10.44
C GLY A 204 20.92 6.13 9.30
N PHE A 205 20.49 7.30 8.82
CA PHE A 205 21.16 7.98 7.70
C PHE A 205 22.64 8.30 7.94
N LYS A 206 23.07 8.43 9.20
CA LYS A 206 24.49 8.67 9.51
C LYS A 206 25.36 7.47 9.08
N GLY A 207 24.91 6.24 9.28
CA GLY A 207 25.66 5.06 8.86
C GLY A 207 25.71 4.84 7.36
N CYS A 208 24.86 5.50 6.57
CA CYS A 208 24.97 5.44 5.11
C CYS A 208 26.29 6.05 4.60
N THR A 209 26.96 6.86 5.41
CA THR A 209 28.23 7.53 5.05
C THR A 209 29.48 6.68 5.26
N LYS A 210 29.35 5.56 5.96
CA LYS A 210 30.48 4.73 6.36
C LYS A 210 30.20 3.26 6.13
N GLU A 211 31.06 2.60 5.38
CA GLU A 211 30.91 1.18 5.05
C GLU A 211 30.99 0.26 6.29
N GLU A 212 31.74 0.65 7.32
CA GLU A 212 31.83 -0.07 8.61
C GLU A 212 30.48 -0.24 9.33
N ASP A 213 29.50 0.63 9.03
CA ASP A 213 28.16 0.57 9.62
C ASP A 213 27.20 -0.35 8.84
N TRP A 214 27.67 -1.00 7.76
CA TRP A 214 26.86 -1.84 6.89
C TRP A 214 27.06 -3.32 7.27
N ILE A 215 25.96 -4.01 7.52
CA ILE A 215 25.95 -5.43 7.88
C ILE A 215 25.27 -6.22 6.78
N ASP A 216 25.83 -7.36 6.38
CA ASP A 216 25.16 -8.28 5.47
C ASP A 216 23.98 -8.98 6.18
N LEU A 217 22.79 -8.81 5.61
CA LEU A 217 21.55 -9.44 6.07
C LEU A 217 21.39 -10.79 5.36
N THR A 218 21.65 -11.82 6.14
CA THR A 218 21.51 -13.24 5.83
C THR A 218 20.34 -13.81 6.65
N GLU A 219 19.85 -14.99 6.32
CA GLU A 219 18.78 -15.64 7.10
C GLU A 219 19.12 -15.81 8.59
N ALA A 220 20.40 -15.90 8.94
CA ALA A 220 20.87 -16.01 10.32
C ALA A 220 20.96 -14.65 11.04
N THR A 221 21.00 -13.53 10.31
CA THR A 221 21.20 -12.18 10.86
C THR A 221 19.95 -11.32 10.86
N VAL A 222 18.81 -11.84 10.39
CA VAL A 222 17.50 -11.14 10.36
C VAL A 222 16.48 -11.69 11.34
#